data_AF-F4QJL8-F1
#
_entry.id   AF-F4QJL8-F1
#
_cell.length_a   1.000
_cell.length_b   1.000
_cell.length_c   1.000
_cell.angle_alpha   90.00
_cell.angle_beta   90.00
_cell.angle_gamma   90.00
#
_symmetry.space_group_name_H-M   'P 1'
#
loop_
_entity.id
_entity.type
_entity.pdbx_description
1 polymer ?
#
loop_
_entity_poly.entity_id
_entity_poly.type
_entity_poly.pdbx_seq_one_letter_code
_entity_poly.pdbx_strand_id
1 'polypeptide(L)'
;MKTVLVALVLALTAAPVLADTVTSDDERIEVTKQDKKLIPVVEDYVSNSRGWDSADYTVQFYRHEDDKVVFSVWYESGDSARTIVYNNARSFRAVVNPKTKKVESERFF
;
A
#
# COMPACT_ATOMS: atom_id res chain seq x y z
N MET A 1 -45.03 12.34 -36.35
CA MET A 1 -44.74 13.43 -35.38
C MET A 1 -45.22 12.99 -34.00
N LYS A 2 -44.33 13.05 -33.00
CA LYS A 2 -44.54 13.38 -31.57
C LYS A 2 -45.62 12.59 -30.77
N THR A 3 -45.20 11.63 -29.93
CA THR A 3 -45.07 11.69 -28.43
C THR A 3 -46.37 11.29 -27.71
N VAL A 4 -46.45 10.62 -26.54
CA VAL A 4 -45.59 10.55 -25.33
C VAL A 4 -45.85 9.22 -24.58
N LEU A 5 -44.82 8.76 -23.84
CA LEU A 5 -44.79 7.89 -22.64
C LEU A 5 -45.97 8.13 -21.63
N VAL A 6 -46.28 7.24 -20.67
CA VAL A 6 -45.60 7.10 -19.37
C VAL A 6 -45.88 5.71 -18.78
N ALA A 7 -44.81 4.94 -18.52
CA ALA A 7 -44.82 3.79 -17.61
C ALA A 7 -44.10 4.20 -16.32
N LEU A 8 -44.80 4.06 -15.20
CA LEU A 8 -44.35 4.36 -13.84
C LEU A 8 -43.37 3.25 -13.39
N VAL A 9 -42.07 3.57 -13.32
CA VAL A 9 -41.06 2.67 -12.75
C VAL A 9 -40.97 2.94 -11.25
N LEU A 10 -41.42 1.98 -10.45
CA LEU A 10 -41.16 1.93 -9.01
C LEU A 10 -39.72 1.44 -8.81
N ALA A 11 -38.78 2.38 -8.66
CA ALA A 11 -37.39 2.07 -8.34
C ALA A 11 -37.28 1.72 -6.85
N LEU A 12 -37.19 0.42 -6.54
CA LEU A 12 -36.68 -0.05 -5.26
C LEU A 12 -35.16 0.07 -5.32
N THR A 13 -34.60 1.11 -4.70
CA THR A 13 -33.15 1.32 -4.58
C THR A 13 -32.56 0.26 -3.65
N ALA A 14 -32.18 -0.88 -4.20
CA ALA A 14 -31.19 -1.74 -3.56
C ALA A 14 -29.82 -1.06 -3.77
N ALA A 15 -29.28 -0.50 -2.69
CA ALA A 15 -27.93 0.06 -2.66
C ALA A 15 -26.92 -0.98 -3.20
N PRO A 16 -25.90 -0.57 -3.97
CA PRO A 16 -24.80 -1.46 -4.24
C PRO A 16 -24.06 -1.65 -2.92
N VAL A 17 -24.31 -2.78 -2.25
CA VAL A 17 -23.33 -3.34 -1.33
C VAL A 17 -22.14 -3.66 -2.21
N LEU A 18 -21.12 -2.80 -2.15
CA LEU A 18 -19.76 -3.09 -2.56
C LEU A 18 -19.32 -4.29 -1.73
N ALA A 19 -19.72 -5.48 -2.16
CA ALA A 19 -19.25 -6.73 -1.62
C ALA A 19 -17.79 -6.83 -2.03
N ASP A 20 -16.93 -6.85 -1.01
CA ASP A 20 -15.54 -7.25 -1.04
C ASP A 20 -15.33 -8.48 -1.93
N THR A 21 -15.08 -8.27 -3.22
CA THR A 21 -14.34 -9.24 -4.01
C THR A 21 -12.87 -9.02 -3.74
N VAL A 22 -12.38 -9.63 -2.65
CA VAL A 22 -10.95 -9.96 -2.51
C VAL A 22 -10.69 -11.14 -3.44
N THR A 23 -10.63 -10.87 -4.74
CA THR A 23 -9.99 -11.78 -5.70
C THR A 23 -8.50 -11.62 -5.52
N SER A 24 -7.91 -12.43 -4.65
CA SER A 24 -6.46 -12.62 -4.58
C SER A 24 -6.03 -13.53 -5.73
N ASP A 25 -6.21 -13.05 -6.97
CA ASP A 25 -5.47 -13.53 -8.15
C ASP A 25 -4.14 -12.78 -8.20
N ASP A 26 -3.36 -12.82 -7.10
CA ASP A 26 -1.97 -12.39 -7.17
C ASP A 26 -1.24 -13.48 -7.98
N GLU A 27 -1.13 -13.27 -9.30
CA GLU A 27 0.02 -13.74 -10.07
C GLU A 27 1.23 -13.58 -9.15
N ARG A 28 1.83 -14.69 -8.69
CA ARG A 28 2.99 -14.66 -7.78
C ARG A 28 3.95 -13.61 -8.29
N ILE A 29 3.95 -12.43 -7.67
CA ILE A 29 4.68 -11.30 -8.24
C ILE A 29 6.14 -11.70 -8.20
N GLU A 30 6.73 -11.88 -9.38
CA GLU A 30 8.09 -12.37 -9.49
C GLU A 30 9.01 -11.27 -9.00
N VAL A 31 9.41 -11.36 -7.73
CA VAL A 31 10.32 -10.40 -7.11
C VAL A 31 11.66 -10.50 -7.83
N THR A 32 11.97 -9.50 -8.64
CA THR A 32 13.20 -9.52 -9.42
C THR A 32 14.41 -9.33 -8.51
N LYS A 33 15.59 -9.77 -8.97
CA LYS A 33 16.86 -9.46 -8.28
C LYS A 33 17.10 -7.94 -8.15
N GLN A 34 16.48 -7.13 -9.00
CA GLN A 34 16.59 -5.67 -8.94
C GLN A 34 15.71 -5.09 -7.83
N ASP A 35 14.50 -5.61 -7.64
CA ASP A 35 13.61 -5.17 -6.55
C ASP A 35 14.23 -5.45 -5.19
N LYS A 36 14.88 -6.61 -5.01
CA LYS A 36 15.59 -6.93 -3.76
C LYS A 36 16.72 -5.95 -3.43
N LYS A 37 17.34 -5.32 -4.44
CA LYS A 37 18.39 -4.31 -4.22
C LYS A 37 17.84 -2.96 -3.75
N LEU A 38 16.52 -2.77 -3.79
CA LEU A 38 15.84 -1.57 -3.28
C LEU A 38 15.38 -1.74 -1.82
N ILE A 39 15.44 -2.95 -1.26
CA ILE A 39 15.15 -3.17 0.17
C ILE A 39 16.06 -2.31 1.06
N PRO A 40 17.40 -2.26 0.87
CA PRO A 40 18.27 -1.40 1.66
C PRO A 40 17.93 0.09 1.55
N VAL A 41 17.36 0.54 0.43
CA VAL A 41 16.92 1.94 0.26
C VAL A 41 15.75 2.25 1.20
N VAL A 42 14.83 1.29 1.39
CA VAL A 42 13.72 1.44 2.33
C VAL A 42 14.23 1.35 3.76
N GLU A 43 15.14 0.42 4.06
CA GLU A 43 15.73 0.27 5.39
C GLU A 43 16.50 1.55 5.81
N ASP A 44 17.34 2.09 4.94
CA ASP A 44 18.05 3.34 5.15
C ASP A 44 17.07 4.50 5.37
N TYR A 45 15.99 4.56 4.59
CA TYR A 45 14.96 5.59 4.78
C TYR A 45 14.29 5.46 6.15
N VAL A 46 13.91 4.26 6.56
CA VAL A 46 13.24 4.02 7.86
C VAL A 46 14.17 4.36 9.02
N SER A 47 15.43 3.93 8.95
CA SER A 47 16.43 4.25 9.97
C SER A 47 16.65 5.76 10.09
N ASN A 48 16.84 6.47 8.96
CA ASN A 48 17.09 7.91 9.00
C ASN A 48 15.85 8.75 9.34
N SER A 49 14.65 8.34 8.90
CA SER A 49 13.42 9.12 9.11
C SER A 49 12.74 8.86 10.44
N ARG A 50 12.85 7.62 10.96
CA ARG A 50 12.15 7.20 12.19
C ARG A 50 13.08 6.85 13.35
N GLY A 51 14.38 6.67 13.09
CA GLY A 51 15.34 6.22 14.08
C GLY A 51 15.12 4.77 14.51
N TRP A 52 14.53 3.94 13.63
CA TRP A 52 14.28 2.53 13.87
C TRP A 52 15.42 1.68 13.32
N ASP A 53 15.75 0.61 14.03
CA ASP A 53 16.71 -0.37 13.56
C ASP A 53 16.01 -1.50 12.82
N SER A 54 16.74 -2.29 12.03
CA SER A 54 16.16 -3.39 11.24
C SER A 54 15.52 -4.50 12.08
N ALA A 55 15.70 -4.50 13.40
CA ALA A 55 15.02 -5.39 14.32
C ALA A 55 13.58 -4.92 14.66
N ASP A 56 13.26 -3.64 14.46
CA ASP A 56 11.97 -3.05 14.81
C ASP A 56 10.92 -3.20 13.70
N TYR A 57 11.32 -3.59 12.49
CA TYR A 57 10.44 -3.69 11.33
C TYR A 57 10.89 -4.73 10.31
N THR A 58 9.98 -5.12 9.42
CA THR A 58 10.25 -5.98 8.26
C THR A 58 9.85 -5.27 6.98
N VAL A 59 10.74 -5.28 5.99
CA VAL A 59 10.46 -4.75 4.64
C VAL A 59 10.16 -5.91 3.69
N GLN A 60 9.02 -5.84 3.02
CA GLN A 60 8.61 -6.83 2.02
C GLN A 60 8.22 -6.14 0.72
N PHE A 61 8.62 -6.71 -0.42
CA PHE A 61 8.09 -6.27 -1.70
C PHE A 61 6.56 -6.41 -1.71
N TYR A 62 5.85 -5.39 -2.20
CA TYR A 62 4.40 -5.42 -2.32
C TYR A 62 3.97 -5.52 -3.78
N ARG A 63 4.33 -4.54 -4.62
CA ARG A 63 3.98 -4.53 -6.05
C ARG A 63 4.79 -3.50 -6.84
N HIS A 64 4.75 -3.57 -8.16
CA HIS A 64 5.08 -2.44 -9.03
C HIS A 64 3.87 -1.51 -9.18
N GLU A 65 4.10 -0.21 -9.14
CA GLU A 65 3.09 0.83 -9.39
C GLU A 65 3.68 1.79 -10.44
N ASP A 66 3.20 1.67 -11.67
CA ASP A 66 3.73 2.37 -12.85
C ASP A 66 5.25 2.14 -13.04
N ASP A 67 6.07 3.18 -12.89
CA ASP A 67 7.53 3.11 -12.95
C ASP A 67 8.21 3.07 -11.56
N LYS A 68 7.42 2.75 -10.52
CA LYS A 68 7.85 2.70 -9.11
C LYS A 68 7.70 1.30 -8.53
N VAL A 69 8.43 1.07 -7.45
CA VAL A 69 8.39 -0.18 -6.67
C VAL A 69 7.84 0.12 -5.30
N VAL A 70 6.82 -0.61 -4.88
CA VAL A 70 6.18 -0.43 -3.58
C VAL A 70 6.60 -1.54 -2.64
N PHE A 71 7.03 -1.16 -1.45
CA PHE A 71 7.35 -2.07 -0.36
C PHE A 71 6.39 -1.88 0.80
N SER A 72 5.96 -2.96 1.42
CA SER A 72 5.28 -2.95 2.71
C SER A 72 6.30 -2.99 3.84
N VAL A 73 6.16 -2.10 4.79
CA VAL A 73 6.97 -2.05 6.01
C VAL A 73 6.06 -2.38 7.19
N TRP A 74 6.31 -3.51 7.84
CA TRP A 74 5.55 -4.01 8.98
C TRP A 74 6.34 -3.78 10.27
N TYR A 75 5.68 -3.34 11.33
CA TYR A 75 6.31 -3.14 12.64
C TYR A 75 5.33 -3.57 13.74
N GLU A 76 5.86 -4.05 14.87
CA GLU A 76 5.04 -4.39 16.02
C GLU A 76 4.73 -3.14 16.84
N SER A 77 3.44 -2.84 17.04
CA SER A 77 2.99 -1.78 17.94
C SER A 77 3.06 -2.29 19.39
N GLY A 78 4.27 -2.55 19.87
CA GLY A 78 4.50 -3.07 21.21
C GLY A 78 5.98 -3.15 21.51
N ASP A 79 6.44 -2.27 22.38
CA ASP A 79 7.67 -2.39 23.18
C ASP A 79 8.99 -1.72 22.73
N SER A 80 9.12 -1.12 21.54
CA SER A 80 10.40 -0.40 21.24
C SER A 80 10.38 0.80 20.29
N ALA A 81 9.25 1.22 19.72
CA ALA A 81 9.23 2.45 18.91
C ALA A 81 9.20 3.71 19.80
N ARG A 82 10.35 4.12 20.34
CA ARG A 82 10.53 5.40 21.05
C ARG A 82 10.29 6.65 20.18
N THR A 83 9.88 6.49 18.93
CA THR A 83 9.57 7.58 18.02
C THR A 83 8.16 7.39 17.45
N ILE A 84 7.21 8.08 18.08
CA ILE A 84 5.96 8.64 17.56
C ILE A 84 5.52 8.06 16.21
N VAL A 85 4.79 6.95 16.23
CA VAL A 85 3.90 6.61 15.12
C VAL A 85 2.65 7.48 15.31
N TYR A 86 2.48 8.49 14.46
CA TYR A 86 1.35 9.43 14.51
C TYR A 86 -0.02 8.78 14.21
N ASN A 87 -0.06 7.48 13.91
CA ASN A 87 -1.26 6.75 13.53
C ASN A 87 -1.23 5.34 14.13
N ASN A 88 -2.35 4.76 14.52
CA ASN A 88 -2.44 3.38 15.05
C ASN A 88 -2.16 2.30 13.98
N ALA A 89 -1.52 2.68 12.88
CA ALA A 89 -1.13 1.80 11.80
C ALA A 89 -0.12 0.77 12.31
N ARG A 90 -0.18 -0.45 11.79
CA ARG A 90 0.84 -1.50 12.04
C ARG A 90 1.79 -1.68 10.87
N SER A 91 1.48 -1.02 9.76
CA SER A 91 2.32 -1.02 8.59
C SER A 91 2.15 0.27 7.80
N PHE A 92 3.10 0.51 6.91
CA PHE A 92 2.95 1.51 5.87
C PHE A 92 3.56 0.98 4.57
N ARG A 93 3.18 1.59 3.46
CA ARG A 93 3.77 1.32 2.15
C ARG A 93 4.75 2.41 1.79
N ALA A 94 5.98 2.03 1.50
CA ALA A 94 7.02 2.91 0.96
C ALA A 94 7.03 2.79 -0.57
N VAL A 95 6.85 3.90 -1.27
CA VAL A 95 6.93 3.96 -2.73
C VAL A 95 8.34 4.41 -3.12
N VAL A 96 9.09 3.52 -3.76
CA VAL A 96 10.48 3.72 -4.16
C VAL A 96 10.55 3.99 -5.65
N ASN A 97 11.27 5.04 -6.04
CA ASN A 97 11.65 5.25 -7.42
C ASN A 97 12.94 4.48 -7.73
N PRO A 98 12.90 3.45 -8.60
CA PRO A 98 14.06 2.60 -8.89
C PRO A 98 15.18 3.35 -9.64
N LYS A 99 14.85 4.43 -10.35
CA LYS A 99 15.82 5.25 -11.10
C LYS A 99 16.63 6.13 -10.15
N THR A 100 15.98 6.75 -9.17
CA THR A 100 16.62 7.68 -8.22
C THR A 100 17.08 7.00 -6.94
N LYS A 101 16.62 5.78 -6.66
CA LYS A 101 16.85 5.03 -5.42
C LYS A 101 16.44 5.83 -4.19
N LYS A 102 15.24 6.41 -4.22
CA LYS A 102 14.66 7.18 -3.11
C LYS A 102 13.22 6.75 -2.84
N VAL A 103 12.83 6.79 -1.56
CA VAL A 103 11.42 6.74 -1.16
C VAL A 103 10.79 8.09 -1.47
N GLU A 104 9.79 8.11 -2.34
CA GLU A 104 9.11 9.34 -2.77
C GLU A 104 7.84 9.63 -1.96
N SER A 105 7.21 8.60 -1.40
CA SER A 105 6.02 8.75 -0.57
C SER A 105 5.80 7.56 0.35
N GLU A 106 5.12 7.79 1.46
CA GLU A 106 4.63 6.76 2.38
C GLU A 106 3.09 6.84 2.53
N ARG A 107 2.44 5.68 2.73
CA ARG A 107 1.01 5.58 3.02
C ARG A 107 0.77 4.60 4.17
N PHE A 108 0.09 5.04 5.24
CA PHE A 108 -0.14 4.25 6.45
C PHE A 108 -1.47 3.47 6.38
N PHE A 109 -1.52 2.29 7.01
CA PHE A 109 -2.68 1.38 7.05
C PHE A 109 -2.92 0.81 8.44
#